data_AF-A0A952TCT5-F1
#
_entry.id   AF-A0A952TCT5-F1
#
_cell.length_a   1.000
_cell.length_b   1.000
_cell.length_c   1.000
_cell.angle_alpha   90.00
_cell.angle_beta   90.00
_cell.angle_gamma   90.00
#
_symmetry.space_group_name_H-M   'P 1'
#
loop_
_entity.id
_entity.type
_entity.pdbx_description
1 polymer ?
#
loop_
_entity_poly.entity_id
_entity_poly.type
_entity_poly.pdbx_seq_one_letter_code
_entity_poly.pdbx_strand_id
1 'polypeptide(L)'
;MTKLSYEQLIDLQILLSIDGIGPVKIKHLIHKFKKFETILSSDLQTLSQVEGINVNLAKRIINAQRERVSSESEIKKRFDKLFKMNGQIITIWDSEYPQILKKIYDPPIILYTIGKF
;
A
#
# COMPACT_ATOMS: atom_id res chain seq x y z
N MET A 1 6.89 -7.96 13.82
CA MET A 1 6.51 -6.55 13.53
C MET A 1 6.78 -6.26 12.07
N THR A 2 5.97 -5.40 11.45
CA THR A 2 6.15 -5.02 10.04
C THR A 2 7.54 -4.45 9.75
N LYS A 3 8.09 -4.76 8.58
CA LYS A 3 9.32 -4.18 8.03
C LYS A 3 9.11 -2.79 7.45
N LEU A 4 7.86 -2.41 7.18
CA LEU A 4 7.55 -1.07 6.67
C LEU A 4 7.41 -0.09 7.84
N SER A 5 7.91 1.13 7.64
CA SER A 5 7.65 2.23 8.56
C SER A 5 6.16 2.61 8.57
N TYR A 6 5.73 3.32 9.61
CA TYR A 6 4.34 3.78 9.72
C TYR A 6 3.90 4.63 8.52
N GLU A 7 4.75 5.54 8.05
CA GLU A 7 4.49 6.35 6.85
C GLU A 7 4.42 5.49 5.58
N GLN A 8 5.27 4.47 5.44
CA GLN A 8 5.20 3.53 4.31
C GLN A 8 3.91 2.71 4.31
N LEU A 9 3.40 2.32 5.49
CA LEU A 9 2.11 1.64 5.59
C LEU A 9 0.95 2.54 5.16
N ILE A 10 1.00 3.84 5.49
CA ILE A 10 0.00 4.81 5.07
C ILE A 10 0.04 4.99 3.56
N ASP A 11 1.22 5.22 2.99
CA ASP A 11 1.36 5.39 1.55
C ASP A 11 0.87 4.13 0.80
N LEU A 12 1.20 2.94 1.30
CA LEU A 12 0.70 1.68 0.75
C LEU A 12 -0.83 1.59 0.83
N GLN A 13 -1.43 1.98 1.96
CA GLN A 13 -2.87 1.98 2.15
C GLN A 13 -3.58 2.98 1.20
N ILE A 14 -2.95 4.13 0.93
CA ILE A 14 -3.43 5.10 -0.06
C ILE A 14 -3.36 4.50 -1.47
N LEU A 15 -2.26 3.84 -1.84
CA LEU A 15 -2.16 3.25 -3.16
C LEU A 15 -3.17 2.11 -3.36
N LEU A 16 -3.42 1.31 -2.33
CA LEU A 16 -4.41 0.23 -2.35
C LEU A 16 -5.87 0.70 -2.32
N SER A 17 -6.14 1.96 -1.93
CA SER A 17 -7.50 2.52 -1.98
C SER A 17 -7.87 3.01 -3.39
N ILE A 18 -6.90 3.15 -4.28
CA ILE A 18 -7.13 3.53 -5.67
C ILE A 18 -7.68 2.32 -6.42
N ASP A 19 -8.95 2.37 -6.80
CA ASP A 19 -9.52 1.29 -7.61
C ASP A 19 -8.72 1.05 -8.91
N GLY A 20 -8.65 -0.22 -9.33
CA GLY A 20 -7.74 -0.67 -10.38
C GLY A 20 -6.28 -0.86 -9.96
N ILE A 21 -5.85 -0.45 -8.76
CA ILE A 21 -4.52 -0.74 -8.19
C ILE A 21 -4.59 -1.90 -7.20
N GLY A 22 -4.19 -3.08 -7.69
CA GLY A 22 -4.05 -4.29 -6.88
C GLY A 22 -2.59 -4.71 -6.65
N PRO A 23 -2.37 -5.88 -6.03
CA PRO A 23 -1.04 -6.37 -5.63
C PRO A 23 0.01 -6.42 -6.73
N VAL A 24 -0.38 -6.86 -7.93
CA VAL A 24 0.51 -6.90 -9.09
C VAL A 24 1.03 -5.51 -9.45
N LYS A 25 0.15 -4.51 -9.47
CA LYS A 25 0.53 -3.13 -9.83
C LYS A 25 1.36 -2.46 -8.74
N ILE A 26 1.05 -2.70 -7.47
CA ILE A 26 1.89 -2.26 -6.35
C ILE A 26 3.31 -2.81 -6.51
N LYS A 27 3.45 -4.09 -6.87
CA LYS A 27 4.77 -4.71 -7.10
C LYS A 27 5.51 -4.02 -8.25
N HIS A 28 4.85 -3.73 -9.36
CA HIS A 28 5.47 -3.02 -10.50
C HIS A 28 5.90 -1.59 -10.13
N LEU A 29 5.05 -0.87 -9.40
CA LEU A 29 5.34 0.47 -8.90
C LEU A 29 6.57 0.46 -7.96
N ILE A 30 6.59 -0.42 -6.96
CA ILE A 30 7.74 -0.56 -6.05
C ILE A 30 8.99 -0.99 -6.81
N HIS A 31 8.87 -1.88 -7.80
CA HIS A 31 10.02 -2.31 -8.61
C HIS A 31 10.68 -1.12 -9.33
N LYS A 32 9.88 -0.21 -9.90
CA LYS A 32 10.37 0.99 -10.59
C LYS A 32 10.87 2.06 -9.60
N PHE A 33 10.04 2.46 -8.64
CA PHE A 33 10.28 3.63 -7.80
C PHE A 33 11.04 3.35 -6.51
N LYS A 34 11.15 2.08 -6.10
CA LYS A 34 11.79 1.58 -4.87
C LYS A 34 11.13 2.03 -3.54
N LYS A 35 10.53 3.21 -3.49
CA LYS A 35 9.90 3.79 -2.29
C LYS A 35 8.47 4.26 -2.61
N PHE A 36 7.58 4.10 -1.63
CA PHE A 36 6.18 4.52 -1.74
C PHE A 36 6.02 6.04 -1.89
N GLU A 37 6.74 6.80 -1.09
CA GLU A 37 6.80 8.26 -1.17
C GLU A 37 7.17 8.76 -2.59
N THR A 38 8.10 8.08 -3.26
CA THR A 38 8.48 8.42 -4.63
C THR A 38 7.34 8.17 -5.62
N ILE A 39 6.54 7.11 -5.44
CA ILE A 39 5.33 6.89 -6.24
C ILE A 39 4.34 8.05 -6.04
N LEU A 40 4.16 8.48 -4.79
CA LEU A 40 3.22 9.54 -4.42
C LEU A 40 3.74 10.98 -4.65
N SER A 41 4.91 11.13 -5.26
CA SER A 41 5.44 12.43 -5.70
C SER A 41 5.83 12.45 -7.19
N SER A 42 5.63 11.34 -7.91
CA SER A 42 5.99 11.22 -9.33
C SER A 42 4.96 11.86 -10.26
N ASP A 43 5.45 12.36 -11.40
CA ASP A 43 4.61 12.94 -12.44
C ASP A 43 3.84 11.89 -13.27
N LEU A 44 2.87 12.37 -14.06
CA LEU A 44 1.99 11.55 -14.88
C LEU A 44 2.75 10.71 -15.93
N GLN A 45 3.80 11.27 -16.54
CA GLN A 45 4.56 10.62 -17.60
C GLN A 45 5.36 9.45 -17.04
N THR A 46 6.04 9.66 -15.92
CA THR A 46 6.85 8.65 -15.23
C THR A 46 5.98 7.52 -14.70
N LEU A 47 4.79 7.84 -14.17
CA LEU A 47 3.80 6.85 -13.71
C LEU A 47 3.25 6.01 -14.87
N SER A 48 2.92 6.62 -16.00
CA SER A 48 2.33 5.94 -17.17
C SER A 48 3.30 4.98 -17.89
N GLN A 49 4.59 5.03 -17.54
CA GLN A 49 5.61 4.10 -18.04
C GLN A 49 5.72 2.82 -17.19
N VAL A 50 4.98 2.70 -16.08
CA VAL A 50 4.98 1.49 -15.26
C VAL A 50 4.09 0.45 -15.92
N GLU A 51 4.55 -0.79 -15.99
CA GLU A 51 3.79 -1.89 -16.56
C GLU A 51 2.42 -2.05 -15.88
N GLY A 52 1.35 -2.02 -16.69
CA GLY A 52 -0.03 -2.11 -16.20
C GLY A 52 -0.61 -0.80 -15.65
N ILE A 53 0.12 0.33 -15.72
CA ILE A 53 -0.37 1.66 -15.38
C ILE A 53 -0.57 2.47 -16.67
N ASN A 54 -1.83 2.58 -17.12
CA ASN A 54 -2.18 3.48 -18.23
C ASN A 54 -2.36 4.93 -17.75
N VAL A 55 -2.53 5.87 -18.68
CA VAL A 55 -2.68 7.30 -18.38
C VAL A 55 -3.87 7.57 -17.44
N ASN A 56 -4.98 6.85 -17.57
CA ASN A 56 -6.14 7.02 -16.69
C ASN A 56 -5.82 6.59 -15.26
N LEU A 57 -5.12 5.45 -15.08
CA LEU A 57 -4.71 4.98 -13.77
C LEU A 57 -3.63 5.87 -13.16
N ALA A 58 -2.69 6.36 -13.96
CA ALA A 58 -1.70 7.35 -13.53
C ALA A 58 -2.37 8.64 -13.03
N LYS A 59 -3.41 9.15 -13.71
CA LYS A 59 -4.20 10.31 -13.23
C LYS A 59 -4.85 10.05 -11.87
N ARG A 60 -5.32 8.82 -11.61
CA ARG A 60 -5.90 8.46 -10.31
C ARG A 60 -4.85 8.44 -9.20
N ILE A 61 -3.63 7.98 -9.50
CA ILE A 61 -2.49 8.10 -8.59
C ILE A 61 -2.23 9.57 -8.29
N ILE A 62 -2.13 10.44 -9.31
CA ILE A 62 -1.96 11.89 -9.12
C ILE A 62 -3.08 12.49 -8.25
N ASN A 63 -4.33 12.04 -8.39
CA ASN A 63 -5.42 12.49 -7.52
C ASN A 63 -5.18 12.07 -6.06
N ALA A 64 -4.79 10.83 -5.83
CA ALA A 64 -4.45 10.33 -4.49
C ALA A 64 -3.24 11.06 -3.88
N GLN A 65 -2.29 11.53 -4.69
CA GLN A 65 -1.19 12.39 -4.22
C GLN A 65 -1.72 13.71 -3.63
N ARG A 66 -2.68 14.35 -4.32
CA ARG A 66 -3.31 15.60 -3.86
C ARG A 66 -4.13 15.40 -2.59
N GLU A 67 -4.77 14.24 -2.48
CA GLU A 67 -5.59 13.84 -1.34
C GLU A 67 -4.78 13.10 -0.25
N ARG A 68 -3.44 13.08 -0.34
CA ARG A 68 -2.59 12.33 0.58
C ARG A 68 -2.81 12.78 2.02
N VAL A 69 -2.81 14.09 2.27
CA VAL A 69 -2.93 14.67 3.63
C VAL A 69 -4.29 14.34 4.26
N SER A 70 -5.38 14.44 3.50
CA SER A 70 -6.72 14.10 4.01
C SER A 70 -6.85 12.61 4.28
N SER A 71 -6.39 11.77 3.34
CA SER A 71 -6.41 10.30 3.48
C SER A 71 -5.55 9.82 4.65
N GLU A 72 -4.38 10.43 4.84
CA GLU A 72 -3.45 10.12 5.92
C GLU A 72 -4.13 10.25 7.29
N SER A 73 -4.88 11.34 7.55
CA SER A 73 -5.56 11.54 8.83
C SER A 73 -6.55 10.40 9.14
N GLU A 74 -7.32 9.96 8.16
CA GLU A 74 -8.31 8.88 8.32
C GLU A 74 -7.62 7.52 8.52
N ILE A 75 -6.56 7.25 7.77
CA ILE A 75 -5.79 6.00 7.89
C ILE A 75 -5.11 5.94 9.26
N LYS A 76 -4.49 7.04 9.72
CA LYS A 76 -3.87 7.14 11.06
C LYS A 76 -4.88 6.80 12.16
N LYS A 77 -6.08 7.40 12.13
CA LYS A 77 -7.16 7.08 13.09
C LYS A 77 -7.54 5.60 13.09
N ARG A 78 -7.59 4.96 11.91
CA ARG A 78 -7.90 3.52 11.80
C ARG A 78 -6.78 2.65 12.37
N PHE A 79 -5.52 2.98 12.07
CA PHE A 79 -4.37 2.26 12.61
C PHE A 79 -4.26 2.43 14.12
N ASP A 80 -4.47 3.64 14.64
CA ASP A 80 -4.45 3.91 16.08
C ASP A 80 -5.54 3.12 16.81
N LYS A 81 -6.75 3.03 16.23
CA LYS A 81 -7.83 2.19 16.78
C LYS A 81 -7.44 0.71 16.80
N LEU A 82 -6.84 0.21 15.72
CA LEU A 82 -6.34 -1.17 15.65
C LEU A 82 -5.29 -1.44 16.73
N PHE A 83 -4.29 -0.55 16.86
CA PHE A 83 -3.20 -0.70 17.83
C PHE A 83 -3.70 -0.62 19.27
N LYS A 84 -4.71 0.23 19.56
CA LYS A 84 -5.38 0.26 20.87
C LYS A 84 -6.07 -1.05 21.24
N MET A 85 -6.45 -1.85 20.25
CA MET A 85 -7.03 -3.18 20.45
C MET A 85 -5.95 -4.28 20.49
N ASN A 86 -4.67 -3.91 20.65
CA ASN A 86 -3.51 -4.81 20.48
C ASN A 86 -3.48 -5.52 19.12
N GLY A 87 -4.07 -4.90 18.11
CA GLY A 87 -4.02 -5.40 16.74
C GLY A 87 -2.67 -5.13 16.09
N GLN A 88 -2.36 -5.90 15.06
CA GLN A 88 -1.11 -5.80 14.32
C GLN A 88 -1.37 -5.70 12.81
N ILE A 89 -0.44 -5.04 12.12
CA ILE A 89 -0.39 -4.98 10.67
C ILE A 89 0.77 -5.85 10.21
N ILE A 90 0.48 -6.84 9.37
CA ILE A 90 1.46 -7.72 8.73
C ILE A 90 1.36 -7.54 7.23
N THR A 91 2.48 -7.35 6.56
CA THR A 91 2.58 -7.11 5.12
C THR A 91 3.21 -8.30 4.42
N ILE A 92 3.01 -8.42 3.10
CA ILE A 92 3.59 -9.52 2.29
C ILE A 92 5.13 -9.60 2.34
N TRP A 93 5.80 -8.52 2.75
CA TRP A 93 7.25 -8.45 2.91
C TRP A 93 7.76 -8.96 4.27
N ASP A 94 6.85 -9.16 5.22
CA ASP A 94 7.16 -9.60 6.57
C ASP A 94 7.39 -11.11 6.64
N SER A 95 8.27 -11.51 7.55
CA SER A 95 8.54 -12.93 7.81
C SER A 95 7.36 -13.64 8.45
N GLU A 96 6.54 -12.90 9.20
CA GLU A 96 5.33 -13.40 9.87
C GLU A 96 4.15 -13.59 8.91
N TYR A 97 4.25 -13.14 7.66
CA TYR A 97 3.20 -13.32 6.68
C TYR A 97 3.03 -14.82 6.34
N PRO A 98 1.80 -15.39 6.40
CA PRO A 98 1.59 -16.82 6.17
C PRO A 98 2.04 -17.29 4.79
N GLN A 99 2.95 -18.27 4.74
CA GLN A 99 3.55 -18.74 3.49
C GLN A 99 2.54 -19.36 2.52
N ILE A 100 1.50 -20.02 3.04
CA ILE A 100 0.41 -20.59 2.22
C ILE A 100 -0.36 -19.46 1.54
N LEU A 101 -0.71 -18.42 2.31
CA LEU A 101 -1.43 -17.26 1.76
C LEU A 101 -0.58 -16.52 0.73
N LYS A 102 0.74 -16.46 0.91
CA LYS A 102 1.66 -15.80 -0.04
C LYS A 102 1.71 -16.48 -1.41
N LYS A 103 1.29 -17.74 -1.51
CA LYS A 103 1.35 -18.57 -2.72
C LYS A 103 0.06 -18.56 -3.54
N ILE A 104 -1.02 -17.92 -3.06
CA ILE A 104 -2.27 -17.84 -3.83
C ILE A 104 -2.10 -16.87 -5.02
N TYR A 105 -3.06 -16.88 -5.95
CA TYR A 105 -3.00 -16.07 -7.16
C TYR A 105 -2.94 -14.55 -6.87
N ASP A 106 -3.75 -14.08 -5.93
CA ASP A 106 -3.80 -12.65 -5.54
C ASP A 106 -3.68 -12.50 -4.02
N PRO A 107 -2.45 -12.62 -3.47
CA PRO A 107 -2.25 -12.57 -2.03
C PRO A 107 -2.52 -11.15 -1.50
N PRO A 108 -3.29 -10.99 -0.41
CA PRO A 108 -3.53 -9.67 0.17
C PRO A 108 -2.20 -9.07 0.64
N ILE A 109 -1.90 -7.83 0.23
CA ILE A 109 -0.62 -7.19 0.61
C ILE A 109 -0.57 -6.90 2.10
N ILE A 110 -1.69 -6.50 2.70
CA ILE A 110 -1.82 -6.13 4.11
C ILE A 110 -2.79 -7.10 4.79
N LEU A 111 -2.40 -7.60 5.96
CA LEU A 111 -3.23 -8.32 6.90
C LEU A 111 -3.37 -7.50 8.18
N TYR A 112 -4.60 -7.33 8.63
CA TYR A 112 -4.91 -6.81 9.96
C TYR A 112 -5.26 -7.99 10.86
N THR A 113 -4.59 -8.08 12.01
CA THR A 113 -4.76 -9.19 12.95
C THR A 113 -5.03 -8.67 14.35
N ILE A 114 -5.76 -9.42 15.15
CA ILE A 114 -6.01 -9.14 16.58
C ILE A 114 -5.84 -10.46 17.33
N GLY A 115 -5.13 -10.42 18.45
CA GLY A 115 -4.77 -11.62 19.22
C GLY A 115 -3.46 -12.24 18.75
N LYS A 116 -3.13 -13.40 19.33
CA LYS A 116 -1.99 -14.22 18.94
C LYS A 116 -2.51 -15.62 18.65
N PHE A 117 -2.04 -16.20 17.55
CA PHE A 117 -2.21 -17.63 17.26
C PHE A 117 -1.11 -18.43 17.94
#